data_AF-X0YHS7-F1
#
_entry.id   AF-X0YHS7-F1
#
_cell.length_a   1.000
_cell.length_b   1.000
_cell.length_c   1.000
_cell.angle_alpha   90.00
_cell.angle_beta   90.00
_cell.angle_gamma   90.00
#
_symmetry.space_group_name_H-M   'P 1'
#
loop_
_entity.id
_entity.type
_entity.pdbx_description
1 polymer ?
#
loop_
_entity_poly.entity_id
_entity_poly.type
_entity_poly.pdbx_seq_one_letter_code
_entity_poly.pdbx_strand_id
1 'polypeptide(L)' 'QVFRGVENPNEAVLVREWENVEKWEQFISSNEMAEKQRESGLVSGPVVYILEKD' A
#
# COMPACT_ATOMS: atom_id res chain seq x y z
N GLN A 1 -5.89 -7.77 3.48
CA GLN A 1 -5.88 -7.72 4.96
C GLN A 1 -5.02 -6.57 5.48
N VAL A 2 -5.24 -6.12 6.73
CA VAL A 2 -4.39 -5.14 7.44
C VAL A 2 -3.87 -5.81 8.70
N PHE A 3 -2.57 -5.69 8.95
CA PHE A 3 -1.90 -6.24 10.14
C PHE A 3 -1.23 -5.11 10.92
N ARG A 4 -1.05 -5.30 12.23
CA ARG A 4 -0.33 -4.40 13.12
C ARG A 4 0.91 -5.08 13.67
N GLY A 5 2.00 -4.34 13.83
CA GLY A 5 3.23 -4.85 14.44
C GLY A 5 3.00 -5.27 15.89
N VAL A 6 3.61 -6.40 16.28
CA VAL A 6 3.55 -6.89 17.68
C VAL A 6 4.49 -6.09 18.58
N GLU A 7 5.64 -5.67 18.06
CA GLU A 7 6.63 -4.86 18.79
C GLU A 7 6.31 -3.36 18.73
N ASN A 8 5.72 -2.89 17.63
CA ASN A 8 5.31 -1.51 17.43
C ASN A 8 3.85 -1.42 16.94
N PRO A 9 2.90 -0.98 17.79
CA PRO A 9 1.48 -0.92 17.41
C PRO A 9 1.18 0.14 16.33
N ASN A 10 2.10 1.09 16.12
CA ASN A 10 1.98 2.10 15.07
C ASN A 10 2.47 1.59 13.72
N GLU A 11 3.19 0.47 13.68
CA GLU A 11 3.53 -0.20 12.42
C GLU A 11 2.28 -0.92 11.87
N ALA A 12 2.02 -0.72 10.59
CA ALA A 12 0.92 -1.37 9.88
C ALA A 12 1.41 -1.94 8.56
N VAL A 13 0.99 -3.18 8.27
CA VAL A 13 1.28 -3.86 7.01
C VAL A 13 -0.02 -4.11 6.28
N LEU A 14 -0.07 -3.69 5.01
CA LEU A 14 -1.21 -3.90 4.12
C LEU A 14 -0.86 -4.98 3.11
N VAL A 15 -1.62 -6.08 3.10
CA VAL A 15 -1.49 -7.15 2.10
C VAL A 15 -2.71 -7.14 1.20
N ARG A 16 -2.49 -7.12 -0.11
CA ARG A 16 -3.53 -7.17 -1.14
C ARG A 16 -3.06 -8.05 -2.29
N GLU A 17 -3.99 -8.83 -2.82
CA GLU A 17 -3.79 -9.58 -4.05
C GLU A 17 -4.31 -8.75 -5.22
N TRP A 18 -3.58 -8.79 -6.32
CA TRP A 18 -3.89 -8.10 -7.55
C TRP A 18 -3.86 -9.10 -8.70
N GLU A 19 -4.63 -8.83 -9.75
CA GLU A 19 -4.65 -9.66 -10.96
C GLU A 19 -3.27 -9.75 -11.62
N ASN A 20 -2.57 -8.62 -11.67
CA ASN A 20 -1.19 -8.48 -12.17
C ASN A 20 -0.57 -7.17 -11.64
N VAL A 21 0.72 -6.99 -11.93
CA VAL A 21 1.50 -5.82 -11.50
C VAL A 21 0.99 -4.54 -12.16
N GLU A 22 0.59 -4.59 -13.44
CA GLU A 22 0.11 -3.42 -14.17
C GLU A 22 -1.15 -2.81 -13.53
N LYS A 23 -2.08 -3.65 -13.04
CA LYS A 23 -3.27 -3.19 -12.31
C LYS A 23 -2.91 -2.53 -10.98
N TRP A 24 -1.93 -3.06 -10.26
CA TRP A 24 -1.43 -2.46 -9.03
C TRP A 24 -0.77 -1.10 -9.31
N GLU A 25 0.06 -1.00 -10.35
CA GLU A 25 0.73 0.25 -10.76
C GLU A 25 -0.30 1.32 -11.14
N GLN A 26 -1.30 0.97 -11.95
CA GLN A 26 -2.37 1.89 -12.33
C GLN A 26 -3.13 2.44 -11.12
N PHE A 27 -3.39 1.58 -10.12
CA PHE A 27 -4.07 1.99 -8.90
C PHE A 27 -3.21 2.93 -8.06
N ILE A 28 -1.94 2.58 -7.79
CA ILE A 28 -1.08 3.37 -6.91
C ILE A 28 -0.71 4.72 -7.53
N SER A 29 -0.67 4.81 -8.87
CA SER A 29 -0.41 6.03 -9.61
C SER A 29 -1.66 6.87 -9.91
N SER A 30 -2.84 6.47 -9.42
CA SER A 30 -4.09 7.15 -9.73
C SER A 30 -4.21 8.51 -9.02
N ASN A 31 -4.91 9.45 -9.67
CA ASN A 31 -5.20 10.77 -9.09
C ASN A 31 -6.01 10.65 -7.79
N GLU A 32 -6.94 9.69 -7.73
CA GLU A 32 -7.74 9.41 -6.54
C GLU A 32 -6.83 8.97 -5.38
N MET A 33 -5.89 8.06 -5.61
CA MET A 33 -4.95 7.63 -4.58
C MET A 33 -4.07 8.78 -4.10
N ALA A 34 -3.56 9.61 -5.02
CA ALA A 34 -2.75 10.78 -4.69
C ALA A 34 -3.53 11.81 -3.85
N GLU A 35 -4.81 12.03 -4.15
CA GLU A 35 -5.69 12.91 -3.37
C GLU A 35 -5.94 12.34 -1.98
N LYS A 36 -6.28 11.05 -1.87
CA LYS A 36 -6.51 10.39 -0.57
C LYS A 36 -5.26 10.37 0.32
N GLN A 37 -4.08 10.15 -0.26
CA GLN A 37 -2.81 10.24 0.47
C GLN A 37 -2.59 11.64 1.03
N ARG A 38 -2.86 12.68 0.23
CA ARG A 38 -2.73 14.08 0.66
C ARG A 38 -3.72 14.42 1.78
N GLU A 39 -4.99 14.04 1.63
CA GLU A 39 -6.04 14.23 2.65
C GLU A 39 -5.69 13.53 3.98
N SER A 40 -5.04 12.36 3.90
CA SER A 40 -4.63 11.60 5.09
C SER A 40 -3.43 12.20 5.84
N GLY A 41 -2.77 13.22 5.28
CA GLY A 41 -1.56 13.80 5.85
C GLY A 41 -0.33 12.87 5.74
N LEU A 42 -0.29 12.01 4.72
CA LEU A 42 0.82 11.07 4.52
C LEU A 42 2.14 11.84 4.30
N VAL A 43 3.09 11.66 5.22
CA VAL A 43 4.39 12.35 5.18
C VAL A 43 5.36 11.65 4.22
N SER A 44 5.32 10.32 4.15
CA SER A 44 6.14 9.52 3.26
C SER A 44 5.37 8.30 2.76
N GLY A 45 5.63 7.90 1.52
CA GLY A 45 5.08 6.67 0.96
C GLY A 45 5.49 5.43 1.77
N PRO A 46 4.68 4.36 1.77
CA PRO A 46 5.05 3.09 2.39
C PRO A 46 6.18 2.42 1.60
N VAL A 47 6.91 1.53 2.27
CA VAL A 47 7.77 0.56 1.57
C VAL A 47 6.87 -0.49 0.93
N VAL A 48 7.13 -0.80 -0.35
CA VAL A 48 6.32 -1.76 -1.12
C VAL A 48 7.15 -2.97 -1.49
N TYR A 49 6.55 -4.15 -1.32
CA TYR A 49 7.08 -5.43 -1.77
C TYR A 49 6.05 -6.08 -2.70
N ILE A 50 6.51 -6.51 -3.88
CA ILE A 50 5.70 -7.30 -4.83
C ILE A 50 6.12 -8.75 -4.65
N LEU A 51 5.15 -9.61 -4.35
CA LEU A 51 5.36 -11.04 -4.18
C LEU A 51 4.80 -11.75 -5.41
N GLU A 52 5.67 -12.39 -6.18
CA GLU A 52 5.28 -13.28 -7.27
C GLU A 52 5.16 -14.70 -6.74
N LYS A 53 4.17 -15.43 -7.25
CA LYS A 53 3.98 -16.84 -6.91
C LYS A 53 4.63 -17.65 -8.02
N ASP A 54 5.68 -18.39 -7.67
CA ASP A 54 6.33 -19.36 -8.56
C ASP A 54 5.35 -20.44 -9.09
#